data_AF-A0A955J928-F1
#
_entry.id   AF-A0A955J928-F1
#
_cell.length_a   1.000
_cell.length_b   1.000
_cell.length_c   1.000
_cell.angle_alpha   90.00
_cell.angle_beta   90.00
_cell.angle_gamma   90.00
#
_symmetry.space_group_name_H-M   'P 1'
#
loop_
_entity.id
_entity.type
_entity.pdbx_description
1 polymer ?
#
loop_
_entity_poly.entity_id
_entity_poly.type
_entity_poly.pdbx_seq_one_letter_code
_entity_poly.pdbx_strand_id
1 'polypeptide(L)'
;MHGPPPSTSAWHDAVVRAHGDGLRRYAQRLLGCAAAADDAVQETFLRFVRTPPPDVGDHVVNWLYRCCRHRVVDTLRKEGRMHVLDESAASTLPTR
;
A
#
# COMPACT_ATOMS: atom_id res chain seq x y z
N MET A 1 11.70 34.86 17.12
CA MET A 1 11.64 34.34 15.74
C MET A 1 11.54 32.82 15.80
N HIS A 2 10.35 32.26 16.05
CA HIS A 2 10.13 30.83 15.85
C HIS A 2 9.67 30.71 14.39
N GLY A 3 10.49 30.10 13.53
CA GLY A 3 10.11 29.89 12.12
C GLY A 3 8.81 29.07 12.05
N PRO A 4 8.02 29.20 10.96
CA PRO A 4 6.88 28.32 10.77
C PRO A 4 7.37 26.87 10.85
N PRO A 5 6.60 25.95 11.47
CA PRO A 5 6.94 24.54 11.41
C PRO A 5 7.14 24.16 9.94
N PRO A 6 8.09 23.26 9.59
CA PRO A 6 8.19 22.77 8.21
C PRO A 6 6.78 22.39 7.79
N SER A 7 6.28 22.99 6.71
CA SER A 7 4.91 22.76 6.28
C SER A 7 4.69 21.25 6.24
N THR A 8 3.60 20.76 6.80
CA THR A 8 3.29 19.32 6.90
C THR A 8 3.58 18.56 5.59
N SER A 9 3.44 19.23 4.44
CA SER A 9 3.86 18.77 3.10
C SER A 9 5.36 18.45 2.95
N ALA A 10 6.29 19.30 3.41
CA ALA A 10 7.72 19.09 3.25
C ALA A 10 8.22 17.85 4.02
N TRP A 11 7.65 17.62 5.21
CA TRP A 11 7.89 16.40 5.97
C TRP A 11 7.30 15.17 5.25
N HIS A 12 6.07 15.27 4.73
CA HIS A 12 5.49 14.18 3.94
C HIS A 12 6.36 13.80 2.74
N ASP A 13 6.85 14.80 2.01
CA ASP A 13 7.71 14.59 0.84
C ASP A 13 9.04 13.91 1.22
N ALA A 14 9.61 14.28 2.37
CA ALA A 14 10.83 13.64 2.86
C ALA A 14 10.59 12.16 3.18
N VAL A 15 9.47 11.82 3.81
CA VAL A 15 9.09 10.44 4.12
C VAL A 15 8.83 9.63 2.84
N VAL A 16 8.12 10.21 1.85
CA VAL A 16 7.88 9.57 0.56
C VAL A 16 9.19 9.27 -0.16
N ARG A 17 10.10 10.25 -0.26
CA ARG A 17 11.40 10.06 -0.89
C ARG A 17 12.26 9.01 -0.17
N ALA A 18 12.23 8.99 1.16
CA ALA A 18 13.05 8.07 1.95
C ALA A 18 12.57 6.61 1.87
N HIS A 19 11.27 6.38 1.75
CA HIS A 19 10.69 5.03 1.91
C HIS A 19 9.96 4.47 0.67
N GLY A 20 9.67 5.30 -0.35
CA GLY A 20 8.88 4.90 -1.50
C GLY A 20 9.44 3.70 -2.25
N ASP A 21 10.72 3.77 -2.63
CA ASP A 21 11.40 2.67 -3.33
C ASP A 21 11.44 1.37 -2.52
N GLY A 22 11.67 1.47 -1.20
CA GLY A 22 11.72 0.33 -0.31
C GLY A 22 10.38 -0.39 -0.21
N LEU A 23 9.31 0.38 0.01
CA LEU A 23 7.94 -0.15 0.05
C LEU A 23 7.52 -0.75 -1.30
N ARG A 24 7.89 -0.12 -2.41
CA ARG A 24 7.61 -0.62 -3.76
C ARG A 24 8.25 -1.98 -4.00
N ARG A 25 9.56 -2.11 -3.73
CA ARG A 25 10.28 -3.39 -3.87
C ARG A 25 9.74 -4.46 -2.92
N TYR A 26 9.33 -4.06 -1.71
CA TYR A 26 8.70 -4.97 -0.75
C TYR A 26 7.34 -5.49 -1.26
N ALA A 27 6.45 -4.60 -1.68
CA ALA A 27 5.14 -4.96 -2.22
C ALA A 27 5.26 -5.78 -3.51
N GLN A 28 6.17 -5.40 -4.42
CA GLN A 28 6.40 -6.12 -5.67
C GLN A 28 6.87 -7.56 -5.43
N ARG A 29 7.71 -7.80 -4.41
CA ARG A 29 8.13 -9.17 -4.05
C ARG A 29 6.98 -10.03 -3.57
N LEU A 30 5.98 -9.44 -2.92
CA LEU A 30 4.84 -10.18 -2.37
C LEU A 30 3.70 -10.36 -3.37
N LEU A 31 3.48 -9.37 -4.24
CA LEU A 31 2.41 -9.36 -5.22
C LEU A 31 2.81 -9.94 -6.58
N GLY A 32 4.11 -9.96 -6.91
CA GLY A 32 4.59 -10.37 -8.23
C GLY A 32 4.20 -9.43 -9.37
N CYS A 33 3.43 -8.37 -9.10
CA CYS A 33 2.92 -7.41 -10.08
C CYS A 33 3.38 -5.99 -9.73
N ALA A 34 4.05 -5.32 -10.67
CA ALA A 34 4.55 -3.97 -10.46
C ALA A 34 3.41 -2.94 -10.30
N ALA A 35 2.35 -3.04 -11.10
CA ALA A 35 1.20 -2.16 -11.01
C ALA A 35 0.48 -2.29 -9.66
N ALA A 36 0.22 -3.52 -9.22
CA ALA A 36 -0.39 -3.77 -7.91
C ALA A 36 0.49 -3.29 -6.74
N ALA A 37 1.82 -3.38 -6.89
CA ALA A 37 2.76 -2.83 -5.92
C ALA A 37 2.70 -1.30 -5.87
N ASP A 38 2.66 -0.63 -7.02
CA ASP A 38 2.54 0.82 -7.12
C ASP A 38 1.24 1.31 -6.47
N ASP A 39 0.13 0.62 -6.68
CA ASP A 39 -1.15 0.93 -6.04
C ASP A 39 -1.09 0.77 -4.51
N ALA A 40 -0.49 -0.32 -4.02
CA ALA A 40 -0.35 -0.57 -2.59
C ALA A 40 0.51 0.50 -1.90
N VAL A 41 1.57 0.97 -2.55
CA VAL A 41 2.44 2.04 -2.05
C VAL A 41 1.72 3.39 -2.07
N GLN A 42 1.05 3.73 -3.17
CA GLN A 42 0.29 4.98 -3.28
C GLN A 42 -0.76 5.08 -2.19
N GLU A 43 -1.56 4.03 -1.99
CA GLU A 43 -2.61 4.01 -0.97
C GLU A 43 -2.04 4.06 0.45
N THR A 44 -0.84 3.51 0.67
CA THR A 44 -0.12 3.63 1.94
C THR A 44 0.23 5.09 2.23
N PHE A 45 0.78 5.82 1.25
CA PHE A 45 1.12 7.23 1.43
C PHE A 45 -0.09 8.16 1.45
N LEU A 46 -1.16 7.85 0.71
CA LEU A 46 -2.43 8.58 0.82
C LEU A 46 -2.98 8.49 2.25
N ARG A 47 -2.91 7.30 2.87
CA ARG A 47 -3.30 7.13 4.27
C ARG A 47 -2.38 7.89 5.22
N PHE A 48 -1.08 7.88 4.96
CA PHE A 48 -0.09 8.62 5.74
C PHE A 48 -0.39 10.12 5.76
N VAL A 49 -0.68 10.72 4.60
CA VAL A 49 -0.99 12.15 4.49
C VAL A 49 -2.32 12.51 5.16
N ARG A 50 -3.33 11.64 5.05
CA ARG A 50 -4.68 11.88 5.62
C ARG A 50 -4.74 11.66 7.13
N THR A 51 -4.00 10.69 7.63
CA THR A 51 -4.03 10.29 9.04
C THR A 51 -2.64 9.82 9.44
N PRO A 52 -1.69 10.76 9.56
CA PRO A 52 -0.37 10.42 10.05
C PRO A 52 -0.52 9.83 11.47
N PRO A 53 0.31 8.85 11.84
CA PRO A 53 0.27 8.33 13.20
C PRO A 53 0.49 9.47 14.23
N PRO A 54 0.04 9.34 15.47
CA PRO A 54 0.23 10.40 16.47
C PRO A 54 1.67 10.49 16.99
N ASP A 55 2.53 9.50 16.74
CA ASP A 55 3.84 9.33 17.41
C ASP A 55 4.98 9.00 16.39
N VAL A 56 5.17 9.89 15.41
CA VAL A 56 5.84 9.59 14.13
C VAL A 56 7.32 9.93 14.09
N GLY A 57 8.01 9.95 15.23
CA GLY A 57 9.47 9.95 15.24
C GLY A 57 10.03 8.66 14.65
N ASP A 58 10.68 7.86 15.48
CA ASP A 58 11.42 6.67 15.04
C ASP A 58 10.54 5.51 14.50
N HIS A 59 9.21 5.65 14.52
CA HIS A 59 8.27 4.57 14.17
C HIS A 59 7.54 4.74 12.84
N VAL A 60 7.80 5.82 12.09
CA VAL A 60 7.16 6.07 10.79
C VAL A 60 7.33 4.90 9.82
N VAL A 61 8.52 4.34 9.77
CA VAL A 61 8.85 3.23 8.87
C VAL A 61 8.03 1.99 9.21
N ASN A 62 7.94 1.63 10.50
CA ASN A 62 7.19 0.46 10.94
C ASN A 62 5.69 0.61 10.62
N TRP A 63 5.14 1.81 10.84
CA TRP A 63 3.77 2.12 10.48
C TRP A 63 3.53 2.02 8.96
N LEU A 64 4.44 2.53 8.13
CA LEU A 64 4.34 2.45 6.68
C LEU A 64 4.34 0.99 6.19
N TYR A 65 5.29 0.17 6.66
CA TYR A 65 5.35 -1.24 6.28
C TYR A 65 4.14 -2.04 6.77
N ARG A 66 3.60 -1.72 7.95
CA ARG A 66 2.35 -2.32 8.44
C ARG A 66 1.17 -2.00 7.53
N CYS A 67 1.01 -0.73 7.16
CA CYS A 67 -0.05 -0.29 6.24
C CYS A 67 0.09 -0.94 4.87
N CYS A 68 1.31 -0.93 4.31
CA CYS A 68 1.61 -1.56 3.03
C CYS A 68 1.31 -3.06 3.05
N ARG A 69 1.72 -3.77 4.11
CA ARG A 69 1.42 -5.20 4.28
C ARG A 69 -0.09 -5.47 4.31
N HIS A 70 -0.88 -4.67 5.01
CA HIS A 70 -2.34 -4.82 4.99
C HIS A 70 -2.88 -4.69 3.56
N ARG A 71 -2.41 -3.69 2.79
CA ARG A 71 -2.84 -3.52 1.38
C ARG A 71 -2.44 -4.69 0.50
N VAL A 72 -1.22 -5.18 0.62
CA VAL A 72 -0.75 -6.37 -0.10
C VAL A 72 -1.65 -7.58 0.18
N VAL A 73 -1.94 -7.85 1.46
CA VAL A 73 -2.81 -8.98 1.85
C VAL A 73 -4.23 -8.81 1.30
N ASP A 74 -4.78 -7.60 1.32
CA ASP A 74 -6.10 -7.33 0.79
C ASP A 74 -6.15 -7.51 -0.74
N THR A 75 -5.10 -7.14 -1.46
CA THR A 75 -4.96 -7.39 -2.90
C THR A 75 -4.91 -8.89 -3.19
N LEU A 76 -4.05 -9.65 -2.51
CA LEU A 76 -3.97 -11.12 -2.68
C LEU A 76 -5.31 -11.81 -2.38
N ARG A 77 -6.05 -11.36 -1.36
CA ARG A 77 -7.39 -11.87 -1.04
C ARG A 77 -8.43 -11.52 -2.11
N LYS A 78 -8.28 -10.40 -2.81
CA LYS A 78 -9.18 -10.03 -3.91
C LYS A 78 -8.88 -10.88 -5.15
N GLU A 79 -7.62 -11.04 -5.50
CA GLU A 79 -7.18 -11.88 -6.62
C GLU A 79 -7.58 -13.34 -6.42
N GLY A 80 -7.36 -13.91 -5.23
CA GLY A 80 -7.80 -15.26 -4.91
C GLY A 80 -9.32 -15.44 -4.99
N ARG A 81 -10.11 -14.45 -4.56
CA ARG A 81 -11.58 -14.50 -4.71
C ARG A 81 -12.02 -14.38 -6.16
N MET A 82 -11.35 -13.56 -6.97
CA MET A 82 -11.63 -13.45 -8.40
C MET A 82 -11.34 -14.77 -9.11
N HIS A 83 -10.24 -15.44 -8.78
CA HIS A 83 -9.92 -16.76 -9.35
C HIS A 83 -10.97 -17.82 -8.99
N VAL A 84 -11.43 -17.87 -7.74
CA VAL A 84 -12.49 -18.82 -7.31
C VAL A 84 -13.83 -18.55 -8.03
N LEU A 85 -14.19 -17.29 -8.23
CA LEU A 85 -15.41 -16.90 -8.95
C LEU A 85 -15.31 -17.23 -10.44
N ASP A 86 -14.16 -17.05 -11.07
CA ASP A 86 -13.92 -17.38 -12.48
C ASP A 86 -14.04 -18.89 -12.72
N GLU A 87 -13.43 -19.71 -11.85
CA GLU A 87 -13.50 -21.17 -11.90
C GLU A 87 -14.93 -21.71 -11.63
N SER A 88 -15.65 -21.08 -10.69
CA SER A 88 -17.06 -21.45 -10.40
C SER A 88 -18.03 -21.02 -11.50
N ALA A 89 -17.78 -19.87 -12.15
CA ALA A 89 -18.60 -19.39 -13.27
C ALA A 89 -18.39 -20.24 -14.53
N ALA A 90 -17.16 -20.69 -14.79
CA ALA A 90 -16.84 -21.59 -15.89
C ALA A 90 -17.48 -22.98 -15.74
N SER A 91 -17.80 -23.41 -14.51
CA SER A 91 -18.46 -24.70 -14.23
C SER A 91 -19.98 -24.72 -14.53
N THR A 92 -20.60 -23.59 -14.92
CA THR A 92 -22.07 -23.50 -15.09
C THR A 92 -22.51 -23.23 -16.54
N LEU A 93 -21.78 -23.74 -17.54
CA LEU A 93 -22.29 -23.82 -18.91
C LEU A 93 -22.83 -25.24 -19.16
N PRO A 94 -24.17 -25.44 -19.19
CA PRO A 94 -24.71 -26.71 -19.61
C PRO A 94 -24.44 -26.86 -21.11
N THR A 95 -23.68 -27.89 -21.47
CA THR A 95 -23.69 -28.42 -22.83
C THR A 95 -25.10 -28.91 -23.13
N ARG A 96 -25.86 -28.15 -23.92
CA ARG A 96 -26.91 -28.67 -24.81
C ARG A 96 -27.41 -27.63 -25.80
#